data_AF-A0A7X6UZJ6-F1
#
_entry.id   AF-A0A7X6UZJ6-F1
#
_cell.length_a   1.000
_cell.length_b   1.000
_cell.length_c   1.000
_cell.angle_alpha   90.00
_cell.angle_beta   90.00
_cell.angle_gamma   90.00
#
_symmetry.space_group_name_H-M   'P 1'
#
loop_
_entity.id
_entity.type
_entity.pdbx_description
1 polymer ?
#
loop_
_entity_poly.entity_id
_entity_poly.type
_entity_poly.pdbx_seq_one_letter_code
_entity_poly.pdbx_strand_id
1 'polypeptide(L)'
;MKRMALIGVCAAVAALAFTGCNWTSSSDSDSWSSSHNWVNFSGTYRNAEGPFLVTAGNTSSRAADDQRGGASGASVYSFVLQHQGQHLTIVDSNGAVYTGLIRILRSTSGTEYGDDPDRHLPRDGDAIVASFDCSGYSRAGYSVQIVGTLQGTVNLNVFGSRTIHGTWVERGGRTGDIRGSAAGVYIEPEQGGEGGEGGGGVVIVI
;
A
#
# COMPACT_ATOMS: atom_id res chain seq x y z
N MET A 1 -58.59 20.91 -26.10
CA MET A 1 -58.14 20.75 -24.70
C MET A 1 -57.44 19.41 -24.53
N LYS A 2 -56.10 19.32 -24.74
CA LYS A 2 -55.30 18.08 -24.57
C LYS A 2 -53.79 18.33 -24.81
N ARG A 3 -53.18 19.34 -24.17
CA ARG A 3 -51.72 19.62 -24.27
C ARG A 3 -51.20 20.40 -23.06
N MET A 4 -51.25 19.85 -21.85
CA MET A 4 -50.68 20.51 -20.65
C MET A 4 -50.23 19.51 -19.56
N ALA A 5 -49.75 18.32 -19.90
CA ALA A 5 -49.39 17.31 -18.88
C ALA A 5 -48.13 16.48 -19.21
N LEU A 6 -47.11 17.08 -19.83
CA LEU A 6 -45.88 16.35 -20.19
C LEU A 6 -44.57 17.14 -19.98
N ILE A 7 -44.56 18.11 -19.05
CA ILE A 7 -43.35 18.89 -18.70
C ILE A 7 -43.21 19.00 -17.17
N GLY A 8 -43.63 17.96 -16.44
CA GLY A 8 -43.62 17.95 -14.96
C GLY A 8 -42.78 16.85 -14.32
N VAL A 9 -42.26 15.90 -15.10
CA VAL A 9 -41.63 14.67 -14.56
C VAL A 9 -40.14 14.57 -14.88
N CYS A 10 -39.61 15.38 -15.80
CA CYS A 10 -38.19 15.31 -16.17
C CYS A 10 -37.23 16.04 -15.21
N ALA A 11 -37.72 16.77 -14.20
CA ALA A 11 -36.87 17.53 -13.27
C ALA A 11 -36.57 16.82 -11.94
N ALA A 12 -37.19 15.66 -11.66
CA ALA A 12 -37.03 14.97 -10.38
C ALA A 12 -36.04 13.78 -10.41
N VAL A 13 -35.58 13.33 -11.58
CA VAL A 13 -34.69 12.16 -11.72
C VAL A 13 -33.22 12.54 -11.90
N ALA A 14 -32.92 13.82 -12.15
CA ALA A 14 -31.53 14.29 -12.33
C ALA A 14 -30.77 14.56 -11.00
N ALA A 15 -31.44 14.50 -9.84
CA ALA A 15 -30.84 14.84 -8.54
C ALA A 15 -30.27 13.64 -7.76
N LEU A 16 -30.50 12.40 -8.20
CA LEU A 16 -30.05 11.19 -7.50
C LEU A 16 -28.81 10.52 -8.11
N ALA A 17 -28.25 11.06 -9.20
CA ALA A 17 -27.04 10.50 -9.84
C ALA A 17 -25.72 10.99 -9.20
N PHE A 18 -25.78 11.88 -8.22
CA PHE A 18 -24.61 12.41 -7.50
C PHE A 18 -24.63 12.10 -6.00
N THR A 19 -25.32 11.04 -5.56
CA THR A 19 -24.85 10.33 -4.36
C THR A 19 -23.59 9.55 -4.76
N GLY A 20 -22.56 10.30 -5.16
CA GLY A 20 -21.21 9.78 -5.22
C GLY A 20 -20.95 9.19 -3.86
N CYS A 21 -20.53 7.92 -3.84
CA CYS A 21 -19.89 7.32 -2.69
C CYS A 21 -18.93 8.37 -2.17
N ASN A 22 -19.32 9.05 -1.09
CA ASN A 22 -18.44 9.94 -0.37
C ASN A 22 -17.45 8.98 0.26
N TRP A 23 -16.31 8.77 -0.42
CA TRP A 23 -15.14 8.22 0.21
C TRP A 23 -14.66 9.32 1.15
N THR A 24 -15.37 9.49 2.25
CA THR A 24 -14.88 10.17 3.43
C THR A 24 -13.74 9.29 3.89
N SER A 25 -12.55 9.51 3.33
CA SER A 25 -11.30 9.09 3.91
C SER A 25 -11.28 9.74 5.29
N SER A 26 -11.75 9.01 6.30
CA SER A 26 -11.76 9.43 7.70
C SER A 26 -10.33 9.83 8.03
N SER A 27 -10.09 11.13 8.09
CA SER A 27 -8.80 11.75 8.37
C SER A 27 -8.58 11.75 9.88
N ASP A 28 -8.66 10.56 10.50
CA ASP A 28 -8.25 10.35 11.88
C ASP A 28 -6.71 10.22 11.91
N SER A 29 -6.03 11.26 11.41
CA SER A 29 -4.58 11.31 11.21
C SER A 29 -3.80 11.86 12.41
N ASP A 30 -4.45 12.12 13.54
CA ASP A 30 -3.80 12.84 14.65
C ASP A 30 -3.15 11.94 15.71
N SER A 31 -3.29 10.60 15.61
CA SER A 31 -2.52 9.67 16.44
C SER A 31 -1.49 8.90 15.60
N TRP A 32 -0.29 9.46 15.50
CA TRP A 32 0.86 8.70 15.01
C TRP A 32 1.16 7.55 15.99
N SER A 33 1.08 6.31 15.52
CA SER A 33 1.46 5.13 16.30
C SER A 33 2.75 4.52 15.77
N SER A 34 3.75 4.40 16.64
CA SER A 34 5.00 3.66 16.41
C SER A 34 4.83 2.13 16.56
N SER A 35 3.60 1.66 16.79
CA SER A 35 3.26 0.24 16.96
C SER A 35 3.69 -0.67 15.81
N HIS A 36 4.04 -0.12 14.64
CA HIS A 36 4.45 -0.92 13.48
C HIS A 36 5.96 -0.80 13.15
N ASN A 37 6.74 -0.05 13.93
CA ASN A 37 8.17 0.19 13.63
C ASN A 37 9.11 -1.01 13.85
N TRP A 38 8.64 -2.09 14.48
CA TRP A 38 9.46 -3.27 14.77
C TRP A 38 9.76 -4.12 13.53
N VAL A 39 9.15 -3.80 12.38
CA VAL A 39 9.45 -4.40 11.07
C VAL A 39 9.62 -3.31 10.03
N ASN A 40 10.51 -3.53 9.06
CA ASN A 40 10.76 -2.58 7.99
C ASN A 40 10.33 -3.14 6.62
N PHE A 41 9.20 -2.64 6.11
CA PHE A 41 8.73 -2.95 4.75
C PHE A 41 9.36 -2.06 3.67
N SER A 42 10.13 -1.02 4.04
CA SER A 42 10.70 -0.06 3.10
C SER A 42 11.65 -0.72 2.09
N GLY A 43 11.56 -0.32 0.83
CA GLY A 43 12.40 -0.88 -0.23
C GLY A 43 11.81 -0.69 -1.61
N THR A 44 12.54 -1.15 -2.63
CA THR A 44 12.05 -1.16 -4.01
C THR A 44 11.48 -2.54 -4.33
N TYR A 45 10.18 -2.60 -4.59
CA TYR A 45 9.47 -3.80 -5.02
C TYR A 45 9.41 -3.88 -6.54
N ARG A 46 9.81 -5.03 -7.09
CA ARG A 46 9.80 -5.32 -8.53
C ARG A 46 9.19 -6.71 -8.77
N ASN A 47 8.54 -6.89 -9.92
CA ASN A 47 8.06 -8.20 -10.31
C ASN A 47 9.27 -9.09 -10.69
N ALA A 48 9.34 -10.30 -10.12
CA ALA A 48 10.38 -11.27 -10.44
C ALA A 48 10.06 -12.11 -11.68
N GLU A 49 8.78 -12.25 -12.03
CA GLU A 49 8.28 -13.14 -13.09
C GLU A 49 8.07 -12.43 -14.43
N GLY A 50 8.09 -11.09 -14.44
CA GLY A 50 7.77 -10.33 -15.65
C GLY A 50 8.15 -8.85 -15.56
N PRO A 51 7.98 -8.12 -16.66
CA PRO A 51 8.43 -6.73 -16.74
C PRO A 51 7.55 -5.79 -15.89
N PHE A 52 6.27 -6.11 -15.67
CA PHE A 52 5.31 -5.19 -15.06
C PHE A 52 4.98 -5.60 -13.62
N LEU A 53 5.05 -4.64 -12.70
CA LEU A 53 4.59 -4.80 -11.32
C LEU A 53 3.07 -4.77 -11.22
N VAL A 54 2.43 -3.86 -11.97
CA VAL A 54 0.97 -3.74 -12.06
C VAL A 54 0.53 -4.33 -13.41
N THR A 55 -0.18 -5.45 -13.36
CA THR A 55 -0.75 -6.10 -14.55
C THR A 55 -2.24 -5.82 -14.60
N ALA A 56 -2.76 -5.35 -15.73
CA ALA A 56 -4.19 -5.10 -15.86
C ALA A 56 -4.98 -6.39 -15.60
N GLY A 57 -5.93 -6.32 -14.66
CA GLY A 57 -6.89 -7.38 -14.41
C GLY A 57 -7.89 -7.41 -15.56
N ASN A 58 -7.99 -8.53 -16.26
CA ASN A 58 -8.93 -8.74 -17.36
C ASN A 58 -10.38 -8.73 -16.84
N THR A 59 -10.96 -7.57 -16.56
CA THR A 59 -12.37 -7.45 -16.14
C THR A 59 -13.34 -7.21 -17.29
N SER A 60 -12.91 -7.32 -18.55
CA SER A 60 -13.87 -7.46 -19.65
C SER A 60 -13.33 -8.33 -20.78
N SER A 61 -14.17 -9.24 -21.23
CA SER A 61 -14.01 -10.24 -22.29
C SER A 61 -13.85 -9.65 -23.70
N ARG A 62 -13.14 -8.53 -23.86
CA ARG A 62 -12.80 -7.96 -25.17
C ARG A 62 -11.29 -7.97 -25.39
N ALA A 63 -10.88 -9.00 -26.13
CA ALA A 63 -9.64 -9.16 -26.89
C ALA A 63 -8.32 -9.15 -26.09
N ALA A 64 -7.69 -10.33 -26.07
CA ALA A 64 -6.42 -10.67 -25.42
C ALA A 64 -5.16 -10.07 -26.08
N ASP A 65 -5.24 -8.90 -26.71
CA ASP A 65 -4.12 -8.37 -27.53
C ASP A 65 -3.53 -7.05 -27.02
N ASP A 66 -3.90 -6.61 -25.82
CA ASP A 66 -3.36 -5.37 -25.26
C ASP A 66 -2.90 -5.57 -23.80
N GLN A 67 -1.83 -6.36 -23.62
CA GLN A 67 -0.98 -6.34 -22.41
C GLN A 67 -0.21 -5.00 -22.28
N ARG A 68 -0.86 -3.86 -22.55
CA ARG A 68 -0.33 -2.55 -22.17
C ARG A 68 -0.46 -2.42 -20.66
N GLY A 69 0.66 -2.59 -19.97
CA GLY A 69 0.76 -2.43 -18.53
C GLY A 69 0.29 -1.05 -18.08
N GLY A 70 -0.33 -1.00 -16.91
CA GLY A 70 -0.75 0.22 -16.21
C GLY A 70 -2.15 0.71 -16.55
N ALA A 71 -2.95 0.96 -15.51
CA ALA A 71 -4.34 1.40 -15.64
C ALA A 71 -4.51 2.77 -16.32
N SER A 72 -3.46 3.60 -16.36
CA SER A 72 -3.41 4.92 -17.00
C SER A 72 -2.72 4.91 -18.38
N GLY A 73 -2.47 3.74 -18.97
CA GLY A 73 -1.71 3.58 -20.22
C GLY A 73 -0.19 3.69 -20.05
N ALA A 74 0.30 3.98 -18.85
CA ALA A 74 1.71 3.95 -18.50
C ALA A 74 2.03 2.75 -17.62
N SER A 75 2.90 1.87 -18.12
CA SER A 75 3.29 0.67 -17.39
C SER A 75 4.01 1.00 -16.08
N VAL A 76 3.66 0.26 -15.04
CA VAL A 76 4.29 0.38 -13.71
C VAL A 76 5.22 -0.81 -13.51
N TYR A 77 6.50 -0.53 -13.34
CA TYR A 77 7.57 -1.54 -13.27
C TYR A 77 8.07 -1.78 -11.85
N SER A 78 7.91 -0.79 -10.98
CA SER A 78 8.40 -0.85 -9.60
C SER A 78 7.60 0.06 -8.67
N PHE A 79 7.62 -0.28 -7.39
CA PHE A 79 7.22 0.59 -6.29
C PHE A 79 8.41 0.84 -5.39
N VAL A 80 8.69 2.10 -5.08
CA VAL A 80 9.52 2.48 -3.94
C VAL A 80 8.58 2.71 -2.78
N LEU A 81 8.68 1.86 -1.77
CA LEU A 81 7.84 1.89 -0.58
C LEU A 81 8.63 2.43 0.60
N GLN A 82 8.04 3.38 1.32
CA GLN A 82 8.53 3.96 2.55
C GLN A 82 7.52 3.69 3.66
N HIS A 83 7.99 3.06 4.72
CA HIS A 83 7.19 2.63 5.87
C HIS A 83 7.69 3.33 7.14
N GLN A 84 6.78 3.99 7.86
CA GLN A 84 7.08 4.64 9.14
C GLN A 84 5.88 4.53 10.07
N GLY A 85 6.00 3.72 11.12
CA GLY A 85 4.89 3.35 11.99
C GLY A 85 3.75 2.79 11.15
N GLN A 86 2.53 3.17 11.43
CA GLN A 86 1.39 2.77 10.60
C GLN A 86 1.38 3.42 9.20
N HIS A 87 2.20 4.44 8.91
CA HIS A 87 2.14 5.15 7.64
C HIS A 87 2.90 4.45 6.54
N LEU A 88 2.32 4.51 5.34
CA LEU A 88 2.88 3.96 4.13
C LEU A 88 2.87 5.03 3.03
N THR A 89 4.01 5.20 2.36
CA THR A 89 4.13 5.98 1.13
C THR A 89 4.65 5.06 0.04
N ILE A 90 3.98 5.04 -1.11
CA ILE A 90 4.35 4.27 -2.29
C ILE A 90 4.58 5.26 -3.42
N VAL A 91 5.76 5.18 -4.05
CA VAL A 91 6.08 5.93 -5.26
C VAL A 91 6.22 4.93 -6.41
N ASP A 92 5.46 5.12 -7.48
CA ASP A 92 5.57 4.25 -8.66
C ASP A 92 6.73 4.65 -9.59
N SER A 93 7.04 3.78 -10.56
CA SER A 93 8.07 4.04 -11.57
C SER A 93 7.78 5.24 -12.48
N ASN A 94 6.55 5.78 -12.45
CA ASN A 94 6.15 6.96 -13.22
C ASN A 94 6.27 8.25 -12.40
N GLY A 95 6.57 8.15 -11.10
CA GLY A 95 6.69 9.26 -10.15
C GLY A 95 5.38 9.63 -9.44
N ALA A 96 4.32 8.83 -9.62
CA ALA A 96 3.07 9.03 -8.87
C ALA A 96 3.24 8.57 -7.42
N VAL A 97 2.64 9.32 -6.49
CA VAL A 97 2.76 9.10 -5.05
C VAL A 97 1.39 8.69 -4.49
N TYR A 98 1.40 7.64 -3.68
CA TYR A 98 0.25 7.10 -2.98
C TYR A 98 0.57 7.03 -1.50
N THR A 99 -0.32 7.55 -0.66
CA THR A 99 -0.15 7.56 0.79
C THR A 99 -1.30 6.84 1.47
N GLY A 100 -1.00 6.23 2.61
CA GLY A 100 -2.01 5.51 3.36
C GLY A 100 -1.45 4.85 4.60
N LEU A 101 -2.10 3.77 5.02
CA LEU A 101 -1.87 3.15 6.31
C LEU A 101 -1.76 1.62 6.19
N ILE A 102 -0.90 1.04 7.03
CA ILE A 102 -1.02 -0.35 7.44
C ILE A 102 -2.21 -0.45 8.41
N ARG A 103 -3.13 -1.36 8.13
CA ARG A 103 -4.37 -1.55 8.90
C ARG A 103 -4.23 -2.65 9.94
N ILE A 104 -3.55 -3.73 9.60
CA ILE A 104 -3.34 -4.89 10.44
C ILE A 104 -1.92 -5.37 10.20
N LEU A 105 -1.18 -5.69 11.26
CA LEU A 105 0.14 -6.29 11.18
C LEU A 105 0.21 -7.48 12.13
N ARG A 106 0.59 -8.65 11.60
CA ARG A 106 0.61 -9.92 12.33
C ARG A 106 1.89 -10.67 12.08
N SER A 107 2.33 -11.43 13.08
CA SER A 107 3.36 -12.45 12.98
C SER A 107 2.74 -13.83 13.22
N THR A 108 3.30 -14.90 12.63
CA THR A 108 2.88 -16.29 12.90
C THR A 108 3.06 -16.72 14.35
N SER A 109 4.01 -16.13 15.07
CA SER A 109 4.15 -16.33 16.52
C SER A 109 2.98 -15.77 17.34
N GLY A 110 2.04 -15.06 16.69
CA GLY A 110 0.71 -14.76 17.24
C GLY A 110 0.65 -13.52 18.12
N THR A 111 1.76 -12.84 18.35
CA THR A 111 1.77 -11.58 19.10
C THR A 111 1.38 -10.44 18.15
N GLU A 112 0.16 -9.92 18.29
CA GLU A 112 -0.13 -8.55 17.86
C GLU A 112 0.79 -7.66 18.70
N TYR A 113 1.82 -7.11 18.05
CA TYR A 113 2.85 -6.31 18.70
C TYR A 113 2.27 -4.93 19.06
N GLY A 114 1.47 -4.89 20.12
CA GLY A 114 0.95 -3.67 20.72
C GLY A 114 2.06 -2.79 21.31
N ASP A 115 1.64 -1.74 22.02
CA ASP A 115 2.51 -0.77 22.70
C ASP A 115 3.21 -1.33 23.96
N ASP A 116 3.45 -2.64 24.01
CA ASP A 116 4.09 -3.32 25.14
C ASP A 116 5.60 -3.02 25.18
N PRO A 117 6.14 -2.46 26.28
CA PRO A 117 7.56 -2.18 26.44
C PRO A 117 8.45 -3.44 26.53
N ASP A 118 7.93 -4.63 26.82
CA ASP A 118 8.71 -5.89 26.87
C ASP A 118 8.85 -6.55 25.48
N ARG A 119 8.86 -5.71 24.44
CA ARG A 119 8.67 -6.06 23.03
C ARG A 119 9.68 -7.08 22.52
N HIS A 120 9.25 -8.33 22.37
CA HIS A 120 10.06 -9.36 21.73
C HIS A 120 10.12 -9.14 20.22
N LEU A 121 11.28 -8.93 19.60
CA LEU A 121 11.38 -8.94 18.14
C LEU A 121 10.79 -10.23 17.54
N PRO A 122 10.31 -10.22 16.29
CA PRO A 122 9.88 -11.44 15.61
C PRO A 122 10.98 -12.48 15.67
N ARG A 123 10.59 -13.74 15.90
CA ARG A 123 11.55 -14.84 16.03
C ARG A 123 11.99 -15.29 14.64
N ASP A 124 13.18 -15.88 14.56
CA ASP A 124 13.59 -16.60 13.36
C ASP A 124 12.54 -17.66 12.99
N GLY A 125 12.14 -17.67 11.73
CA GLY A 125 11.05 -18.48 11.19
C GLY A 125 9.68 -17.78 11.16
N ASP A 126 9.52 -16.61 11.80
CA ASP A 126 8.24 -15.90 11.79
C ASP A 126 7.88 -15.38 10.39
N ALA A 127 6.66 -15.66 9.95
CA ALA A 127 6.07 -15.00 8.80
C ALA A 127 5.29 -13.76 9.27
N ILE A 128 5.66 -12.61 8.71
CA ILE A 128 5.03 -11.33 9.01
C ILE A 128 4.12 -10.98 7.85
N VAL A 129 2.89 -10.57 8.15
CA VAL A 129 1.89 -10.14 7.16
C VAL A 129 1.24 -8.85 7.63
N ALA A 130 1.23 -7.84 6.76
CA ALA A 130 0.60 -6.55 6.97
C ALA A 130 -0.46 -6.30 5.90
N SER A 131 -1.68 -5.90 6.24
CA SER A 131 -2.63 -5.36 5.28
C SER A 131 -2.49 -3.85 5.18
N PHE A 132 -2.63 -3.29 3.98
CA PHE A 132 -2.51 -1.85 3.76
C PHE A 132 -3.57 -1.31 2.79
N ASP A 133 -3.82 -0.01 2.90
CA ASP A 133 -4.68 0.76 2.01
C ASP A 133 -4.02 2.12 1.76
N CYS A 134 -3.75 2.44 0.50
CA CYS A 134 -3.15 3.69 0.04
C CYS A 134 -4.02 4.34 -1.05
N SER A 135 -3.97 5.66 -1.11
CA SER A 135 -4.66 6.44 -2.14
C SER A 135 -3.76 7.53 -2.70
N GLY A 136 -4.06 7.96 -3.93
CA GLY A 136 -3.32 9.02 -4.60
C GLY A 136 -3.85 9.27 -5.99
N TYR A 137 -3.01 9.90 -6.82
CA TYR A 137 -3.33 10.16 -8.23
C TYR A 137 -2.26 9.55 -9.13
N SER A 138 -2.68 8.85 -10.18
CA SER A 138 -1.75 8.43 -11.23
C SER A 138 -1.20 9.64 -11.98
N ARG A 139 -0.11 9.44 -12.72
CA ARG A 139 0.47 10.51 -13.55
C ARG A 139 -0.49 11.09 -14.59
N ALA A 140 -1.48 10.30 -15.02
CA ALA A 140 -2.54 10.75 -15.93
C ALA A 140 -3.68 11.51 -15.22
N GLY A 141 -3.59 11.72 -13.90
CA GLY A 141 -4.56 12.49 -13.12
C GLY A 141 -5.76 11.68 -12.64
N TYR A 142 -5.76 10.34 -12.78
CA TYR A 142 -6.84 9.51 -12.24
C TYR A 142 -6.63 9.25 -10.76
N SER A 143 -7.72 9.28 -9.99
CA SER A 143 -7.69 8.84 -8.59
C SER A 143 -7.46 7.32 -8.56
N VAL A 144 -6.50 6.89 -7.74
CA VAL A 144 -6.11 5.50 -7.57
C VAL A 144 -6.21 5.13 -6.10
N GLN A 145 -6.75 3.94 -5.84
CA GLN A 145 -6.64 3.24 -4.57
C GLN A 145 -5.78 1.98 -4.76
N ILE A 146 -4.88 1.73 -3.82
CA ILE A 146 -4.05 0.53 -3.77
C ILE A 146 -4.34 -0.17 -2.45
N VAL A 147 -4.89 -1.38 -2.54
CA VAL A 147 -5.17 -2.22 -1.37
C VAL A 147 -4.43 -3.54 -1.49
N GLY A 148 -3.91 -4.07 -0.39
CA GLY A 148 -3.14 -5.30 -0.48
C GLY A 148 -2.53 -5.78 0.82
N THR A 149 -1.56 -6.68 0.67
CA THR A 149 -0.72 -7.19 1.74
C THR A 149 0.76 -6.99 1.43
N LEU A 150 1.51 -6.69 2.48
CA LEU A 150 2.97 -6.81 2.54
C LEU A 150 3.28 -8.04 3.38
N GLN A 151 4.25 -8.84 2.98
CA GLN A 151 4.63 -10.02 3.75
C GLN A 151 6.10 -10.33 3.62
N GLY A 152 6.62 -11.17 4.52
CA GLY A 152 7.97 -11.71 4.43
C GLY A 152 8.22 -12.70 5.57
N THR A 153 9.45 -13.20 5.67
CA THR A 153 9.86 -14.14 6.71
C THR A 153 11.12 -13.67 7.37
N VAL A 154 11.20 -13.81 8.69
CA VAL A 154 12.40 -13.52 9.47
C VAL A 154 13.30 -14.74 9.48
N ASN A 155 14.57 -14.57 9.15
CA ASN A 155 15.58 -15.62 9.22
C ASN A 155 16.95 -15.02 9.53
N LEU A 156 17.59 -15.47 10.60
CA LEU A 156 18.87 -14.96 11.09
C LEU A 156 18.86 -13.43 11.26
N ASN A 157 17.81 -12.90 11.90
CA ASN A 157 17.56 -11.45 12.05
C ASN A 157 17.45 -10.65 10.74
N VAL A 158 17.20 -11.32 9.61
CA VAL A 158 16.90 -10.66 8.34
C VAL A 158 15.43 -10.84 8.04
N PHE A 159 14.71 -9.73 7.86
CA PHE A 159 13.37 -9.75 7.27
C PHE A 159 13.49 -9.91 5.75
N GLY A 160 13.47 -11.16 5.31
CA GLY A 160 13.68 -11.58 3.92
C GLY A 160 12.39 -11.98 3.23
N SER A 161 12.52 -12.48 1.99
CA SER A 161 11.41 -12.95 1.15
C SER A 161 10.25 -11.94 1.09
N ARG A 162 10.58 -10.64 1.08
CA ARG A 162 9.59 -9.58 1.21
C ARG A 162 8.80 -9.47 -0.08
N THR A 163 7.48 -9.58 0.00
CA THR A 163 6.59 -9.43 -1.16
C THR A 163 5.46 -8.45 -0.89
N ILE A 164 4.97 -7.87 -1.98
CA ILE A 164 3.75 -7.06 -2.03
C ILE A 164 2.77 -7.73 -2.98
N HIS A 165 1.56 -7.97 -2.48
CA HIS A 165 0.43 -8.45 -3.26
C HIS A 165 -0.73 -7.48 -3.10
N GLY A 166 -1.44 -7.16 -4.16
CA GLY A 166 -2.57 -6.24 -4.01
C GLY A 166 -3.31 -5.97 -5.30
N THR A 167 -4.20 -5.01 -5.21
CA THR A 167 -5.05 -4.55 -6.29
C THR A 167 -4.89 -3.05 -6.44
N TRP A 168 -4.55 -2.64 -7.66
CA TRP A 168 -4.62 -1.27 -8.14
C TRP A 168 -6.03 -0.99 -8.66
N VAL A 169 -6.71 0.00 -8.10
CA VAL A 169 -8.06 0.39 -8.51
C VAL A 169 -8.03 1.85 -8.98
N GLU A 170 -8.13 2.07 -10.28
CA GLU A 170 -8.21 3.42 -10.85
C GLU A 170 -9.68 3.81 -11.06
N ARG A 171 -10.12 4.93 -10.49
CA ARG A 171 -11.51 5.39 -10.60
C ARG A 171 -11.83 5.79 -12.04
N GLY A 172 -12.73 5.05 -12.68
CA GLY A 172 -13.07 5.23 -14.09
C GLY A 172 -12.02 4.69 -15.06
N GLY A 173 -10.97 4.05 -14.55
CA GLY A 173 -9.90 3.41 -15.30
C GLY A 173 -9.94 1.89 -15.18
N ARG A 174 -8.77 1.26 -15.35
CA ARG A 174 -8.62 -0.20 -15.21
C ARG A 174 -8.27 -0.60 -13.78
N THR A 175 -8.66 -1.81 -13.41
CA THR A 175 -8.14 -2.49 -12.21
C THR A 175 -6.92 -3.32 -12.60
N GLY A 176 -5.94 -3.44 -11.72
CA GLY A 176 -4.75 -4.25 -11.95
C GLY A 176 -4.31 -5.04 -10.72
N ASP A 177 -3.68 -6.19 -10.94
CA ASP A 177 -3.02 -6.96 -9.90
C ASP A 177 -1.61 -6.44 -9.67
N ILE A 178 -1.20 -6.38 -8.40
CA ILE A 178 0.15 -6.01 -7.97
C ILE A 178 0.85 -7.27 -7.47
N ARG A 179 2.06 -7.53 -8.00
CA ARG A 179 2.93 -8.61 -7.53
C ARG A 179 4.38 -8.17 -7.56
N GLY A 180 4.97 -7.93 -6.40
CA GLY A 180 6.36 -7.50 -6.29
C GLY A 180 7.13 -8.20 -5.18
N SER A 181 8.45 -8.19 -5.31
CA SER A 181 9.41 -8.65 -4.31
C SER A 181 10.47 -7.59 -4.05
N ALA A 182 10.99 -7.54 -2.83
CA ALA A 182 12.06 -6.65 -2.42
C ALA A 182 13.18 -7.44 -1.72
N ALA A 183 14.40 -6.88 -1.75
CA ALA A 183 15.56 -7.44 -1.04
C ALA A 183 15.30 -7.53 0.46
N GLY A 184 15.97 -8.44 1.17
CA GLY A 184 15.87 -8.53 2.63
C GLY A 184 16.44 -7.29 3.34
N VAL A 185 15.96 -7.02 4.54
CA VAL A 185 16.45 -5.93 5.40
C VAL A 185 16.76 -6.50 6.77
N TYR A 186 17.87 -6.08 7.36
CA TYR A 186 18.21 -6.46 8.74
C TYR A 186 17.18 -5.91 9.70
N ILE A 187 16.74 -6.75 10.63
CA ILE A 187 16.03 -6.32 11.82
C ILE A 187 17.13 -5.92 12.79
N GLU A 188 17.35 -4.62 12.94
CA GLU A 188 18.23 -4.15 13.99
C GLU A 188 17.57 -4.53 15.32
N PRO A 189 18.26 -5.29 16.19
CA PRO A 189 17.79 -5.39 17.55
C PRO A 189 17.77 -3.96 18.07
N GLU A 190 16.61 -3.53 18.60
CA GLU A 190 16.49 -2.25 19.29
C GLU A 190 17.70 -2.18 20.20
N GLN A 191 18.64 -1.27 19.89
CA GLN A 191 19.86 -1.16 20.67
C GLN A 191 19.37 -0.83 22.06
N GLY A 192 19.32 -1.85 22.91
CA GLY A 192 18.94 -1.71 24.29
C GLY A 192 19.77 -0.55 24.77
N GLY A 193 19.10 0.54 25.13
CA GLY A 193 19.73 1.71 25.70
C GLY A 193 20.34 1.28 27.02
N GLU A 194 21.45 0.55 26.98
CA GLU A 194 22.40 0.55 28.04
C GLU A 194 22.77 2.01 28.18
N GLY A 195 22.44 2.58 29.35
CA GLY A 195 22.77 3.95 29.73
C GLY A 195 24.28 4.14 29.78
N GLY A 196 24.91 4.13 28.61
CA GLY A 196 26.27 4.57 28.38
C GLY A 196 26.26 6.08 28.46
N GLU A 197 26.42 6.60 29.67
CA GLU A 197 27.01 7.91 29.85
C GLU A 197 28.35 7.95 29.10
N GLY A 198 28.36 8.64 27.96
CA GLY A 198 29.57 9.20 27.36
C GLY A 198 30.25 8.35 26.27
N GLY A 199 30.19 8.86 25.04
CA GLY A 199 31.12 8.45 23.99
C GLY A 199 30.53 8.62 22.59
N GLY A 200 30.55 9.85 22.08
CA GLY A 200 30.01 10.19 20.77
C GLY A 200 30.66 9.41 19.62
N GLY A 201 29.86 9.04 18.62
CA GLY A 201 30.38 8.45 17.40
C GLY A 201 29.34 8.20 16.31
N VAL A 202 29.31 9.14 15.36
CA VAL A 202 29.13 8.97 13.91
C VAL A 202 27.80 8.40 13.38
N VAL A 203 26.98 9.33 12.89
CA VAL A 203 25.90 9.08 11.93
C VAL A 203 26.52 8.90 10.54
N ILE A 204 26.38 7.72 9.93
CA ILE A 204 26.53 7.57 8.47
C ILE A 204 25.13 7.68 7.87
N VAL A 205 24.85 8.85 7.30
CA VAL A 205 23.75 9.02 6.33
C VAL A 205 24.30 8.55 4.99
N ILE A 206 23.58 7.62 4.36
CA ILE A 206 23.84 7.15 3.00
C ILE A 206 23.37 8.21 2.01
#